data_AF-A0AAD1Z6M2-F1
#
_entry.id   AF-A0AAD1Z6M2-F1
#
_cell.length_a   1.000
_cell.length_b   1.000
_cell.length_c   1.000
_cell.angle_alpha   90.00
_cell.angle_beta   90.00
_cell.angle_gamma   90.00
#
_symmetry.space_group_name_H-M   'P 1'
#
loop_
_entity.id
_entity.type
_entity.pdbx_description
1 polymer ?
#
loop_
_entity_poly.entity_id
_entity_poly.type
_entity_poly.pdbx_seq_one_letter_code
_entity_poly.pdbx_strand_id
1 'polypeptide(L)'
;MAFELPLQFSCDCADSGMDAQHLTTIVGEVVMLWHAIFCGCQSNGVYRSSAHSILHWMKLLSLLGSKDRDFLLSPTETQVKISDIEGKVIGILFSANWYPPCQEFTRVLANSYEQLKHSDPGFEVVFVSSDEDQDAFNNYRACMPWLAVPFSDLEMKRALNRRFDIEGIPCLIVLQPNKKEGTAIRDGVDLIYRYGIQAYPFTEERLEELLEKERDKHKNQTLKDLLTNNERDFLLGHSTLQVPVASLAGKTIGLFFSAHWCLPGVKFTPKLVSIYRKIKQELAVKGDEDFEIVFISSDYDQTTFDLYFQTMPWLALPLGDLAIKDLTKYFDIRGIPSLVILGPDGKTVTKQGRNLVNLYQENAYPFTEARIGLLERLMDEEAQNLPKSAHHSGHRHELMLVSEGNGGGPFICCDCDEQGSGWAYQCIECGYEVHTKCVRIVGNELVIES
;
A
#
# COMPACT_ATOMS: atom_id res chain seq x y z
N MET A 1 -42.43 -57.79 24.72
CA MET A 1 -42.78 -58.31 23.38
C MET A 1 -41.48 -58.27 22.58
N ALA A 2 -40.61 -59.28 22.70
CA ALA A 2 -40.56 -60.51 21.88
C ALA A 2 -40.41 -60.12 20.39
N PHE A 3 -39.29 -60.38 19.68
CA PHE A 3 -38.69 -61.67 19.29
C PHE A 3 -37.24 -61.40 18.76
N GLU A 4 -36.21 -62.10 19.23
CA GLU A 4 -35.51 -63.30 18.66
C GLU A 4 -34.31 -63.02 17.72
N LEU A 5 -33.24 -63.79 17.98
CA LEU A 5 -31.87 -63.91 17.43
C LEU A 5 -31.84 -64.66 16.06
N PRO A 6 -30.70 -65.18 15.53
CA PRO A 6 -29.33 -64.67 15.25
C PRO A 6 -28.86 -65.02 13.79
N LEU A 7 -27.60 -64.73 13.42
CA LEU A 7 -26.64 -65.53 12.59
C LEU A 7 -25.66 -64.60 11.81
N GLN A 8 -24.37 -64.49 12.20
CA GLN A 8 -23.20 -65.34 11.86
C GLN A 8 -22.72 -65.25 10.39
N PHE A 9 -21.58 -64.59 10.15
CA PHE A 9 -20.58 -64.90 9.11
C PHE A 9 -19.21 -64.42 9.64
N SER A 10 -18.38 -65.33 10.17
CA SER A 10 -17.29 -66.04 9.48
C SER A 10 -16.17 -65.11 9.02
N CYS A 11 -15.08 -65.13 9.77
CA CYS A 11 -13.81 -64.49 9.45
C CYS A 11 -12.94 -65.52 8.72
N ASP A 12 -12.62 -65.26 7.45
CA ASP A 12 -11.52 -65.92 6.75
C ASP A 12 -10.41 -64.88 6.56
N CYS A 13 -9.31 -65.06 7.30
CA CYS A 13 -8.05 -64.35 7.07
C CYS A 13 -7.04 -65.33 6.45
N ALA A 14 -6.67 -65.05 5.19
CA ALA A 14 -5.37 -65.31 4.55
C ALA A 14 -5.47 -64.60 3.19
N ASP A 15 -4.58 -63.74 2.71
CA ASP A 15 -3.13 -63.79 2.76
C ASP A 15 -2.59 -62.43 2.28
N SER A 16 -1.68 -61.80 3.03
CA SER A 16 -0.56 -60.94 2.58
C SER A 16 -0.10 -60.06 3.75
N GLY A 17 1.12 -60.33 4.20
CA GLY A 17 1.68 -59.81 5.44
C GLY A 17 1.97 -58.30 5.41
N MET A 18 1.57 -57.64 6.49
CA MET A 18 2.19 -56.43 7.03
C MET A 18 1.91 -56.35 8.54
N ASP A 19 2.88 -55.83 9.26
CA ASP A 19 3.15 -55.99 10.70
C ASP A 19 2.02 -55.48 11.63
N ALA A 20 1.50 -56.36 12.50
CA ALA A 20 0.34 -56.12 13.37
C ALA A 20 0.66 -55.43 14.71
N GLN A 21 1.89 -54.91 14.90
CA GLN A 21 2.29 -54.20 16.13
C GLN A 21 2.12 -52.67 16.07
N HIS A 22 1.92 -52.07 14.89
CA HIS A 22 1.69 -50.61 14.79
C HIS A 22 0.21 -50.22 14.82
N LEU A 23 -0.69 -51.11 14.38
CA LEU A 23 -2.14 -50.87 14.38
C LEU A 23 -2.77 -50.99 15.77
N THR A 24 -2.17 -51.74 16.70
CA THR A 24 -2.67 -51.88 18.08
C THR A 24 -2.39 -50.65 18.95
N THR A 25 -1.38 -49.84 18.59
CA THR A 25 -1.03 -48.62 19.34
C THR A 25 -1.94 -47.44 18.95
N ILE A 26 -2.23 -47.28 17.65
CA ILE A 26 -3.08 -46.19 17.14
C ILE A 26 -4.55 -46.42 17.50
N VAL A 27 -5.05 -47.67 17.44
CA VAL A 27 -6.43 -47.97 17.85
C VAL A 27 -6.59 -47.89 19.37
N GLY A 28 -5.54 -48.23 20.14
CA GLY A 28 -5.53 -48.06 21.60
C GLY A 28 -5.60 -46.60 22.06
N GLU A 29 -4.87 -45.69 21.40
CA GLU A 29 -4.88 -44.26 21.72
C GLU A 29 -6.20 -43.57 21.35
N VAL A 30 -6.83 -43.96 20.24
CA VAL A 30 -8.14 -43.43 19.82
C VAL A 30 -9.27 -43.90 20.75
N VAL A 31 -9.24 -45.16 21.20
CA VAL A 31 -10.23 -45.70 22.15
C VAL A 31 -10.05 -45.10 23.56
N MET A 32 -8.81 -44.83 23.98
CA MET A 32 -8.53 -44.13 25.26
C MET A 32 -8.97 -42.65 25.21
N LEU A 33 -8.85 -41.97 24.06
CA LEU A 33 -9.36 -40.60 23.88
C LEU A 33 -10.90 -40.56 23.96
N TRP A 34 -11.61 -41.53 23.39
CA TRP A 34 -13.07 -41.61 23.46
C TRP A 34 -13.57 -41.93 24.89
N HIS A 35 -12.85 -42.77 25.64
CA HIS A 35 -13.17 -43.02 27.06
C HIS A 35 -12.90 -41.80 27.96
N ALA A 36 -11.83 -41.03 27.70
CA ALA A 36 -11.51 -39.83 28.48
C ALA A 36 -12.52 -38.68 28.27
N ILE A 37 -13.08 -38.55 27.06
CA ILE A 37 -14.10 -37.53 26.73
C ILE A 37 -15.45 -37.87 27.39
N PHE A 38 -15.81 -39.15 27.53
CA PHE A 38 -17.07 -39.56 28.16
C PHE A 38 -17.01 -39.66 29.70
N CYS A 39 -15.82 -39.71 30.30
CA CYS A 39 -15.65 -39.95 31.74
C CYS A 39 -15.26 -38.72 32.59
N GLY A 40 -15.30 -37.50 32.03
CA GLY A 40 -15.23 -36.27 32.84
C GLY A 40 -13.99 -36.13 33.74
N CYS A 41 -12.85 -36.72 33.36
CA CYS A 41 -11.60 -36.55 34.11
C CYS A 41 -10.81 -35.36 33.57
N GLN A 42 -10.60 -34.35 34.43
CA GLN A 42 -9.67 -33.25 34.17
C GLN A 42 -8.23 -33.80 34.13
N SER A 43 -7.61 -33.83 32.95
CA SER A 43 -6.17 -34.07 32.82
C SER A 43 -5.46 -32.93 32.07
N ASN A 44 -4.44 -32.43 32.77
CA ASN A 44 -3.39 -31.44 32.53
C ASN A 44 -3.24 -30.79 31.13
N GLY A 45 -2.98 -29.47 31.18
CA GLY A 45 -2.92 -28.50 30.07
C GLY A 45 -1.93 -28.73 28.92
N VAL A 46 -1.21 -29.87 28.88
CA VAL A 46 -0.32 -30.24 27.77
C VAL A 46 -1.11 -30.86 26.61
N TYR A 47 -2.13 -31.68 26.88
CA TYR A 47 -2.98 -32.32 25.85
C TYR A 47 -3.99 -31.36 25.20
N ARG A 48 -4.42 -30.31 25.92
CA ARG A 48 -5.32 -29.27 25.39
C ARG A 48 -4.65 -28.38 24.34
N SER A 49 -3.34 -28.15 24.47
CA SER A 49 -2.55 -27.33 23.53
C SER A 49 -2.33 -28.05 22.20
N SER A 50 -1.98 -29.35 22.23
CA SER A 50 -1.78 -30.13 21.00
C SER A 50 -3.08 -30.34 20.22
N ALA A 51 -4.19 -30.62 20.89
CA ALA A 51 -5.49 -30.79 20.25
C ALA A 51 -6.02 -29.49 19.58
N HIS A 52 -5.71 -28.32 20.15
CA HIS A 52 -6.07 -27.03 19.55
C HIS A 52 -5.23 -26.72 18.31
N SER A 53 -3.94 -27.07 18.33
CA SER A 53 -3.03 -26.95 17.18
C SER A 53 -3.49 -27.85 16.02
N ILE A 54 -3.90 -29.09 16.33
CA ILE A 54 -4.39 -30.08 15.35
C ILE A 54 -5.71 -29.64 14.69
N LEU A 55 -6.66 -29.08 15.47
CA LEU A 55 -7.93 -28.58 14.92
C LEU A 55 -7.77 -27.33 14.03
N HIS A 56 -6.76 -26.51 14.34
CA HIS A 56 -6.43 -25.32 13.57
C HIS A 56 -5.72 -25.67 12.24
N TRP A 57 -4.89 -26.71 12.29
CA TRP A 57 -4.18 -27.29 11.15
C TRP A 57 -5.12 -27.90 10.08
N MET A 58 -6.16 -28.63 10.50
CA MET A 58 -7.18 -29.16 9.58
C MET A 58 -7.86 -28.07 8.73
N LYS A 59 -7.83 -26.79 9.17
CA LYS A 59 -8.39 -25.65 8.43
C LYS A 59 -7.43 -25.03 7.42
N LEU A 60 -6.12 -24.99 7.68
CA LEU A 60 -5.15 -24.51 6.69
C LEU A 60 -5.01 -25.51 5.52
N LEU A 61 -5.03 -26.81 5.82
CA LEU A 61 -5.14 -27.86 4.81
C LEU A 61 -6.40 -27.73 3.96
N SER A 62 -7.52 -27.28 4.56
CA SER A 62 -8.76 -26.99 3.79
C SER A 62 -8.68 -25.71 2.95
N LEU A 63 -7.70 -24.84 3.19
CA LEU A 63 -7.51 -23.60 2.44
C LEU A 63 -6.62 -23.76 1.22
N LEU A 64 -5.62 -24.65 1.26
CA LEU A 64 -4.66 -24.83 0.16
C LEU A 64 -4.76 -26.21 -0.49
N GLY A 65 -5.49 -27.16 0.09
CA GLY A 65 -5.73 -28.50 -0.44
C GLY A 65 -7.22 -28.85 -0.54
N SER A 66 -7.53 -29.84 -1.36
CA SER A 66 -8.87 -30.43 -1.47
C SER A 66 -8.82 -31.92 -1.11
N LYS A 67 -9.97 -32.60 -1.06
CA LYS A 67 -10.01 -34.06 -0.84
C LYS A 67 -9.22 -34.84 -1.89
N ASP A 68 -9.07 -34.26 -3.08
CA ASP A 68 -8.48 -34.90 -4.25
C ASP A 68 -7.06 -34.37 -4.57
N ARG A 69 -6.56 -33.37 -3.82
CA ARG A 69 -5.28 -32.72 -4.11
C ARG A 69 -4.61 -32.14 -2.86
N ASP A 70 -3.44 -32.70 -2.53
CA ASP A 70 -2.66 -32.38 -1.33
C ASP A 70 -1.29 -31.73 -1.64
N PHE A 71 -1.11 -31.22 -2.87
CA PHE A 71 0.16 -30.66 -3.34
C PHE A 71 0.05 -29.23 -3.90
N LEU A 72 1.21 -28.58 -3.97
CA LEU A 72 1.51 -27.33 -4.67
C LEU A 72 2.62 -27.58 -5.69
N LEU A 73 2.79 -26.67 -6.66
CA LEU A 73 3.85 -26.74 -7.66
C LEU A 73 5.04 -25.89 -7.22
N SER A 74 6.25 -26.45 -7.28
CA SER A 74 7.48 -25.67 -7.15
C SER A 74 7.76 -24.86 -8.43
N PRO A 75 8.78 -23.97 -8.42
CA PRO A 75 9.25 -23.31 -9.64
C PRO A 75 9.66 -24.29 -10.73
N THR A 76 10.20 -25.46 -10.37
CA THR A 76 10.63 -26.52 -11.29
C THR A 76 9.52 -27.54 -11.60
N GLU A 77 8.26 -27.24 -11.30
CA GLU A 77 7.09 -28.11 -11.54
C GLU A 77 7.06 -29.40 -10.73
N THR A 78 7.92 -29.54 -9.73
CA THR A 78 7.85 -30.66 -8.81
C THR A 78 6.70 -30.45 -7.83
N GLN A 79 5.95 -31.52 -7.56
CA GLN A 79 4.89 -31.48 -6.56
C GLN A 79 5.50 -31.42 -5.16
N VAL A 80 5.06 -30.46 -4.36
CA VAL A 80 5.43 -30.26 -2.96
C VAL A 80 4.19 -30.49 -2.11
N LYS A 81 4.28 -31.33 -1.07
CA LYS A 81 3.10 -31.61 -0.24
C LYS A 81 2.77 -30.39 0.61
N ILE A 82 1.47 -30.14 0.81
CA ILE A 82 1.02 -29.02 1.65
C ILE A 82 1.46 -29.21 3.11
N SER A 83 1.66 -30.45 3.56
CA SER A 83 2.25 -30.75 4.88
C SER A 83 3.66 -30.19 5.05
N ASP A 84 4.43 -30.02 3.97
CA ASP A 84 5.83 -29.59 4.04
C ASP A 84 5.98 -28.09 4.34
N ILE A 85 4.87 -27.36 4.30
CA ILE A 85 4.79 -25.93 4.62
C ILE A 85 4.01 -25.67 5.91
N GLU A 86 3.70 -26.73 6.67
CA GLU A 86 3.07 -26.63 7.98
C GLU A 86 3.92 -25.82 8.97
N GLY A 87 3.25 -25.04 9.82
CA GLY A 87 3.90 -24.26 10.88
C GLY A 87 4.68 -23.04 10.38
N LYS A 88 4.75 -22.83 9.05
CA LYS A 88 5.37 -21.65 8.44
C LYS A 88 4.40 -20.46 8.44
N VAL A 89 4.96 -19.27 8.38
CA VAL A 89 4.26 -18.07 7.94
C VAL A 89 4.06 -18.18 6.43
N ILE A 90 2.82 -18.09 5.96
CA ILE A 90 2.48 -18.29 4.55
C ILE A 90 1.96 -16.99 3.94
N GLY A 91 2.62 -16.50 2.90
CA GLY A 91 2.11 -15.43 2.05
C GLY A 91 1.35 -15.99 0.85
N ILE A 92 0.04 -15.79 0.77
CA ILE A 92 -0.76 -16.11 -0.42
C ILE A 92 -0.73 -14.91 -1.36
N LEU A 93 -0.03 -15.06 -2.49
CA LEU A 93 0.16 -14.01 -3.49
C LEU A 93 -0.85 -14.18 -4.63
N PHE A 94 -1.78 -13.23 -4.77
CA PHE A 94 -2.63 -13.10 -5.95
C PHE A 94 -1.99 -12.13 -6.94
N SER A 95 -1.66 -12.62 -8.14
CA SER A 95 -0.90 -11.85 -9.13
C SER A 95 -1.18 -12.32 -10.56
N ALA A 96 -0.79 -11.52 -11.55
CA ALA A 96 -0.89 -11.90 -12.97
C ALA A 96 0.25 -11.33 -13.82
N ASN A 97 0.60 -12.05 -14.88
CA ASN A 97 1.68 -11.70 -15.80
C ASN A 97 1.37 -10.44 -16.60
N TRP A 98 0.11 -10.25 -17.00
CA TRP A 98 -0.32 -9.16 -17.89
C TRP A 98 -0.32 -7.77 -17.21
N TYR A 99 -0.18 -7.70 -15.88
CA TYR A 99 -0.28 -6.46 -15.13
C TYR A 99 1.09 -5.95 -14.66
N PRO A 100 1.60 -4.81 -15.16
CA PRO A 100 2.93 -4.32 -14.81
C PRO A 100 3.17 -4.11 -13.30
N PRO A 101 2.23 -3.58 -12.49
CA PRO A 101 2.41 -3.49 -11.04
C PRO A 101 2.58 -4.85 -10.35
N CYS A 102 1.99 -5.93 -10.88
CA CYS A 102 2.23 -7.29 -10.41
C CYS A 102 3.68 -7.73 -10.67
N GLN A 103 4.21 -7.46 -11.87
CA GLN A 103 5.59 -7.78 -12.21
C GLN A 103 6.59 -7.03 -11.32
N GLU A 104 6.34 -5.74 -11.08
CA GLU A 104 7.17 -4.93 -10.19
C GLU A 104 7.18 -5.48 -8.76
N PHE A 105 6.00 -5.72 -8.20
CA PHE A 105 5.89 -6.26 -6.84
C PHE A 105 6.53 -7.65 -6.72
N THR A 106 6.39 -8.52 -7.71
CA THR A 106 7.04 -9.84 -7.72
C THR A 106 8.55 -9.73 -7.58
N ARG A 107 9.20 -8.77 -8.23
CA ARG A 107 10.65 -8.57 -8.09
C ARG A 107 11.04 -8.14 -6.68
N VAL A 108 10.25 -7.25 -6.07
CA VAL A 108 10.47 -6.78 -4.69
C VAL A 108 10.27 -7.91 -3.67
N LEU A 109 9.21 -8.70 -3.86
CA LEU A 109 8.90 -9.84 -3.00
C LEU A 109 9.93 -10.97 -3.17
N ALA A 110 10.38 -11.27 -4.39
CA ALA A 110 11.41 -12.28 -4.65
C ALA A 110 12.71 -11.97 -3.89
N ASN A 111 13.17 -10.72 -3.95
CA ASN A 111 14.35 -10.29 -3.20
C ASN A 111 14.15 -10.45 -1.67
N SER A 112 12.98 -10.07 -1.15
CA SER A 112 12.67 -10.24 0.29
C SER A 112 12.59 -11.71 0.68
N TYR A 113 11.98 -12.54 -0.15
CA TYR A 113 11.83 -13.98 0.06
C TYR A 113 13.17 -14.71 0.08
N GLU A 114 14.07 -14.43 -0.87
CA GLU A 114 15.40 -15.03 -0.92
C GLU A 114 16.21 -14.70 0.34
N GLN A 115 16.21 -13.43 0.75
CA GLN A 115 16.84 -13.01 2.01
C GLN A 115 16.25 -13.73 3.23
N LEU A 116 14.92 -13.84 3.30
CA LEU A 116 14.26 -14.56 4.40
C LEU A 116 14.59 -16.04 4.38
N LYS A 117 14.57 -16.72 3.23
CA LYS A 117 14.94 -18.15 3.13
C LYS A 117 16.36 -18.43 3.61
N HIS A 118 17.28 -17.49 3.45
CA HIS A 118 18.63 -17.60 3.99
C HIS A 118 18.70 -17.43 5.51
N SER A 119 17.85 -16.59 6.11
CA SER A 119 17.87 -16.30 7.56
C SER A 119 16.94 -17.18 8.39
N ASP A 120 15.74 -17.47 7.87
CA ASP A 120 14.69 -18.25 8.52
C ASP A 120 13.85 -19.00 7.46
N PRO A 121 13.93 -20.33 7.38
CA PRO A 121 13.14 -21.12 6.42
C PRO A 121 11.64 -21.16 6.76
N GLY A 122 11.22 -20.53 7.87
CA GLY A 122 9.85 -20.43 8.37
C GLY A 122 8.91 -19.55 7.56
N PHE A 123 9.37 -18.91 6.47
CA PHE A 123 8.51 -18.16 5.54
C PHE A 123 8.32 -18.93 4.23
N GLU A 124 7.08 -18.99 3.72
CA GLU A 124 6.77 -19.56 2.41
C GLU A 124 5.76 -18.67 1.66
N VAL A 125 5.85 -18.65 0.32
CA VAL A 125 4.89 -17.95 -0.53
C VAL A 125 4.16 -18.95 -1.42
N VAL A 126 2.86 -18.76 -1.58
CA VAL A 126 2.00 -19.55 -2.47
C VAL A 126 1.35 -18.62 -3.48
N PHE A 127 1.75 -18.75 -4.73
CA PHE A 127 1.21 -18.00 -5.86
C PHE A 127 -0.15 -18.56 -6.30
N VAL A 128 -1.12 -17.66 -6.41
CA VAL A 128 -2.46 -17.87 -6.95
C VAL A 128 -2.60 -16.99 -8.19
N SER A 129 -2.61 -17.63 -9.35
CA SER A 129 -2.60 -16.93 -10.64
C SER A 129 -3.97 -16.40 -11.03
N SER A 130 -3.99 -15.14 -11.47
CA SER A 130 -5.09 -14.48 -12.16
C SER A 130 -4.84 -14.38 -13.68
N ASP A 131 -3.94 -15.18 -14.23
CA ASP A 131 -3.71 -15.29 -15.67
C ASP A 131 -4.86 -16.02 -16.37
N GLU A 132 -5.05 -15.74 -17.66
CA GLU A 132 -6.14 -16.28 -18.46
C GLU A 132 -5.84 -17.67 -19.02
N ASP A 133 -4.56 -18.01 -19.19
CA ASP A 133 -4.12 -19.25 -19.80
C ASP A 133 -2.89 -19.88 -19.11
N GLN A 134 -2.66 -21.15 -19.44
CA GLN A 134 -1.61 -21.99 -18.85
C GLN A 134 -0.20 -21.54 -19.22
N ASP A 135 0.01 -20.97 -20.40
CA ASP A 135 1.32 -20.54 -20.88
C ASP A 135 1.73 -19.23 -20.18
N ALA A 136 0.80 -18.28 -20.06
CA ALA A 136 1.00 -17.06 -19.28
C ALA A 136 1.35 -17.39 -17.82
N PHE A 137 0.62 -18.32 -17.20
CA PHE A 137 0.92 -18.82 -15.87
C PHE A 137 2.33 -19.42 -15.76
N ASN A 138 2.70 -20.31 -16.70
CA ASN A 138 3.99 -20.99 -16.65
C ASN A 138 5.15 -20.02 -16.82
N ASN A 139 5.05 -19.10 -17.79
CA ASN A 139 6.07 -18.09 -18.04
C ASN A 139 6.30 -17.21 -16.81
N TYR A 140 5.22 -16.77 -16.15
CA TYR A 140 5.33 -15.89 -14.99
C TYR A 140 5.78 -16.62 -13.74
N ARG A 141 5.25 -17.82 -13.48
CA ARG A 141 5.69 -18.69 -12.36
C ARG A 141 7.18 -19.04 -12.46
N ALA A 142 7.71 -19.25 -13.67
CA ALA A 142 9.13 -19.55 -13.86
C ALA A 142 10.07 -18.45 -13.35
N CYS A 143 9.57 -17.22 -13.21
CA CYS A 143 10.31 -16.09 -12.62
C CYS A 143 10.19 -16.01 -11.09
N MET A 144 9.44 -16.90 -10.44
CA MET A 144 9.17 -16.86 -9.00
C MET A 144 9.93 -17.96 -8.24
N PRO A 145 10.54 -17.66 -7.08
CA PRO A 145 11.30 -18.65 -6.29
C PRO A 145 10.46 -19.48 -5.30
N TRP A 146 9.12 -19.42 -5.38
CA TRP A 146 8.19 -19.98 -4.41
C TRP A 146 7.14 -20.92 -5.04
N LEU A 147 6.23 -21.43 -4.21
CA LEU A 147 5.24 -22.42 -4.62
C LEU A 147 4.04 -21.78 -5.34
N ALA A 148 3.28 -22.57 -6.10
CA ALA A 148 2.08 -22.12 -6.79
C ALA A 148 0.94 -23.13 -6.68
N VAL A 149 -0.30 -22.63 -6.63
CA VAL A 149 -1.49 -23.45 -6.86
C VAL A 149 -1.50 -23.86 -8.35
N PRO A 150 -1.74 -25.14 -8.69
CA PRO A 150 -1.85 -25.56 -10.08
C PRO A 150 -2.87 -24.72 -10.84
N PHE A 151 -2.52 -24.28 -12.06
CA PHE A 151 -3.39 -23.42 -12.85
C PHE A 151 -4.77 -24.03 -13.14
N SER A 152 -4.80 -25.36 -13.33
CA SER A 152 -6.01 -26.16 -13.54
C SER A 152 -6.96 -26.22 -12.35
N ASP A 153 -6.48 -25.87 -11.14
CA ASP A 153 -7.31 -25.91 -9.93
C ASP A 153 -8.15 -24.63 -9.78
N LEU A 154 -9.15 -24.51 -10.66
CA LEU A 154 -10.04 -23.35 -10.69
C LEU A 154 -10.90 -23.24 -9.43
N GLU A 155 -11.25 -24.37 -8.80
CA GLU A 155 -12.07 -24.38 -7.60
C GLU A 155 -11.31 -23.75 -6.43
N MET A 156 -10.06 -24.16 -6.21
CA MET A 156 -9.20 -23.59 -5.17
C MET A 156 -8.97 -22.10 -5.40
N LYS A 157 -8.61 -21.71 -6.63
CA LYS A 157 -8.41 -20.29 -6.97
C LYS A 157 -9.67 -19.47 -6.66
N ARG A 158 -10.87 -19.96 -7.01
CA ARG A 158 -12.15 -19.30 -6.69
C ARG A 158 -12.46 -19.30 -5.20
N ALA A 159 -12.15 -20.38 -4.48
CA ALA A 159 -12.35 -20.47 -3.04
C ALA A 159 -11.48 -19.43 -2.31
N LEU A 160 -10.19 -19.36 -2.65
CA LEU A 160 -9.24 -18.39 -2.08
C LEU A 160 -9.65 -16.94 -2.39
N ASN A 161 -10.00 -16.62 -3.65
CA ASN A 161 -10.46 -15.29 -4.03
C ASN A 161 -11.70 -14.86 -3.22
N ARG A 162 -12.73 -15.72 -3.12
CA ARG A 162 -13.94 -15.42 -2.33
C ARG A 162 -13.67 -15.36 -0.83
N ARG A 163 -12.76 -16.20 -0.33
CA ARG A 163 -12.47 -16.29 1.10
C ARG A 163 -11.80 -15.03 1.62
N PHE A 164 -10.86 -14.50 0.85
CA PHE A 164 -10.12 -13.30 1.19
C PHE A 164 -10.71 -12.03 0.59
N ASP A 165 -11.82 -12.12 -0.15
CA ASP A 165 -12.49 -10.98 -0.76
C ASP A 165 -11.52 -10.14 -1.60
N ILE A 166 -10.85 -10.81 -2.53
CA ILE A 166 -9.80 -10.20 -3.35
C ILE A 166 -10.45 -9.30 -4.40
N GLU A 167 -10.34 -7.98 -4.20
CA GLU A 167 -10.87 -6.97 -5.11
C GLU A 167 -9.87 -6.55 -6.20
N GLY A 168 -8.58 -6.81 -5.99
CA GLY A 168 -7.52 -6.37 -6.91
C GLY A 168 -6.20 -7.11 -6.73
N ILE A 169 -5.29 -6.91 -7.69
CA ILE A 169 -3.95 -7.49 -7.73
C ILE A 169 -2.90 -6.38 -7.99
N PRO A 170 -1.65 -6.51 -7.51
CA PRO A 170 -1.16 -7.60 -6.65
C PRO A 170 -1.78 -7.53 -5.24
N CYS A 171 -2.07 -8.69 -4.66
CA CYS A 171 -2.51 -8.80 -3.27
C CYS A 171 -1.71 -9.90 -2.57
N LEU A 172 -1.24 -9.63 -1.36
CA LEU A 172 -0.47 -10.58 -0.55
C LEU A 172 -1.15 -10.72 0.81
N ILE A 173 -1.76 -11.89 1.04
CA ILE A 173 -2.37 -12.23 2.32
C ILE A 173 -1.37 -13.02 3.14
N VAL A 174 -1.01 -12.51 4.33
CA VAL A 174 -0.08 -13.21 5.24
C VAL A 174 -0.87 -13.97 6.30
N LEU A 175 -0.62 -15.28 6.36
CA LEU A 175 -1.20 -16.21 7.31
C LEU A 175 -0.16 -16.59 8.37
N GLN A 176 -0.52 -16.34 9.63
CA GLN A 176 0.29 -16.72 10.78
C GLN A 176 0.08 -18.20 11.15
N PRO A 177 1.13 -18.93 11.56
CA PRO A 177 0.96 -20.28 12.06
C PRO A 177 0.07 -20.25 13.32
N ASN A 178 -0.87 -21.20 13.42
CA ASN A 178 -1.71 -21.43 14.60
C ASN A 178 -2.64 -20.28 15.04
N LYS A 179 -2.83 -19.21 14.25
CA LYS A 179 -3.81 -18.14 14.53
C LYS A 179 -5.08 -18.26 13.70
N LYS A 180 -6.23 -17.99 14.33
CA LYS A 180 -7.55 -18.02 13.68
C LYS A 180 -7.56 -17.16 12.41
N GLU A 181 -8.18 -17.71 11.38
CA GLU A 181 -8.29 -17.16 10.02
C GLU A 181 -8.78 -15.70 9.90
N GLY A 182 -9.51 -15.20 10.90
CA GLY A 182 -9.89 -13.78 11.00
C GLY A 182 -8.74 -12.82 11.32
N THR A 183 -7.53 -13.34 11.57
CA THR A 183 -6.32 -12.55 11.83
C THR A 183 -5.34 -12.55 10.67
N ALA A 184 -5.80 -12.93 9.46
CA ALA A 184 -4.99 -12.83 8.26
C ALA A 184 -4.64 -11.36 7.98
N ILE A 185 -3.37 -11.10 7.69
CA ILE A 185 -2.90 -9.74 7.39
C ILE A 185 -3.10 -9.51 5.91
N ARG A 186 -3.91 -8.50 5.58
CA ARG A 186 -4.35 -8.22 4.20
C ARG A 186 -3.42 -7.23 3.49
N ASP A 187 -2.68 -6.44 4.25
CA ASP A 187 -1.81 -5.38 3.71
C ASP A 187 -0.39 -5.87 3.41
N GLY A 188 -0.21 -7.16 3.09
CA GLY A 188 1.11 -7.76 2.91
C GLY A 188 1.95 -7.06 1.83
N VAL A 189 1.31 -6.54 0.78
CA VAL A 189 1.99 -5.76 -0.27
C VAL A 189 2.60 -4.48 0.31
N ASP A 190 1.81 -3.70 1.07
CA ASP A 190 2.25 -2.46 1.71
C ASP A 190 3.36 -2.75 2.73
N LEU A 191 3.21 -3.80 3.55
CA LEU A 191 4.22 -4.19 4.53
C LEU A 191 5.56 -4.56 3.89
N ILE A 192 5.54 -5.27 2.76
CA ILE A 192 6.77 -5.60 2.01
C ILE A 192 7.39 -4.35 1.40
N TYR A 193 6.61 -3.46 0.79
CA TYR A 193 7.15 -2.20 0.26
C TYR A 193 7.74 -1.30 1.36
N ARG A 194 7.05 -1.20 2.49
CA ARG A 194 7.40 -0.30 3.59
C ARG A 194 8.54 -0.84 4.45
N TYR A 195 8.48 -2.10 4.86
CA TYR A 195 9.42 -2.68 5.82
C TYR A 195 10.31 -3.78 5.24
N GLY A 196 9.96 -4.32 4.08
CA GLY A 196 10.67 -5.45 3.47
C GLY A 196 10.77 -6.63 4.44
N ILE A 197 11.96 -7.22 4.55
CA ILE A 197 12.23 -8.33 5.46
C ILE A 197 12.01 -7.98 6.93
N GLN A 198 12.05 -6.70 7.31
CA GLN A 198 11.93 -6.30 8.72
C GLN A 198 10.52 -6.56 9.26
N ALA A 199 9.51 -6.60 8.39
CA ALA A 199 8.14 -6.95 8.76
C ALA A 199 8.03 -8.38 9.25
N TYR A 200 8.89 -9.31 8.80
CA TYR A 200 8.89 -10.70 9.26
C TYR A 200 9.14 -10.76 10.78
N PRO A 201 8.42 -11.61 11.55
CA PRO A 201 7.49 -12.65 11.12
C PRO A 201 6.05 -12.19 10.86
N PHE A 202 5.81 -10.90 10.66
CA PHE A 202 4.50 -10.27 10.49
C PHE A 202 3.58 -10.46 11.69
N THR A 203 4.14 -10.60 12.89
CA THR A 203 3.34 -10.61 14.12
C THR A 203 2.88 -9.20 14.45
N GLU A 204 1.73 -9.10 15.12
CA GLU A 204 1.17 -7.81 15.57
C GLU A 204 2.20 -7.02 16.40
N GLU A 205 2.82 -7.67 17.39
CA GLU A 205 3.93 -7.11 18.19
C GLU A 205 5.07 -6.58 17.31
N ARG A 206 5.50 -7.34 16.29
CA ARG A 206 6.58 -6.91 15.41
C ARG A 206 6.19 -5.70 14.57
N LEU A 207 4.96 -5.66 14.06
CA LEU A 207 4.48 -4.53 13.27
C LEU A 207 4.31 -3.29 14.15
N GLU A 208 3.84 -3.45 15.39
CA GLU A 208 3.76 -2.37 16.38
C GLU A 208 5.15 -1.80 16.71
N GLU A 209 6.16 -2.65 16.91
CA GLU A 209 7.55 -2.21 17.11
C GLU A 209 8.07 -1.36 15.95
N LEU A 210 7.81 -1.78 14.70
CA LEU A 210 8.25 -1.05 13.51
C LEU A 210 7.54 0.30 13.39
N LEU A 211 6.23 0.32 13.65
CA LEU A 211 5.44 1.54 13.68
C LEU A 211 5.93 2.51 14.77
N GLU A 212 6.29 2.02 15.96
CA GLU A 212 6.85 2.86 17.02
C GLU A 212 8.21 3.43 16.61
N LYS A 213 9.09 2.61 16.02
CA LYS A 213 10.38 3.10 15.49
C LYS A 213 10.22 4.17 14.43
N GLU A 214 9.24 4.03 13.54
CA GLU A 214 8.91 5.07 12.58
C GLU A 214 8.36 6.33 13.25
N ARG A 215 7.47 6.20 14.25
CA ARG A 215 6.96 7.33 15.03
C ARG A 215 8.08 8.07 15.74
N ASP A 216 9.01 7.35 16.36
CA ASP A 216 10.18 7.92 17.01
C ASP A 216 11.10 8.63 16.01
N LYS A 217 11.30 8.05 14.82
CA LYS A 217 12.07 8.69 13.74
C LYS A 217 11.42 10.01 13.31
N HIS A 218 10.08 10.03 13.13
CA HIS A 218 9.34 11.25 12.80
C HIS A 218 9.37 12.29 13.93
N LYS A 219 9.19 11.84 15.18
CA LYS A 219 9.25 12.71 16.36
C LYS A 219 10.62 13.35 16.53
N ASN A 220 11.69 12.63 16.23
CA ASN A 220 13.07 13.11 16.37
C ASN A 220 13.65 13.68 15.07
N GLN A 221 12.88 13.72 13.99
CA GLN A 221 13.28 14.24 12.68
C GLN A 221 13.99 15.59 12.76
N THR A 222 15.11 15.74 12.05
CA THR A 222 15.74 17.05 11.82
C THR A 222 16.00 17.26 10.34
N LEU A 223 16.20 18.53 9.95
CA LEU A 223 16.57 18.86 8.57
C LEU A 223 17.88 18.18 8.15
N LYS A 224 18.84 18.08 9.08
CA LYS A 224 20.13 17.44 8.83
C LYS A 224 19.96 15.94 8.55
N ASP A 225 19.15 15.25 9.34
CA ASP A 225 18.90 13.81 9.16
C ASP A 225 18.23 13.49 7.82
N LEU A 226 17.45 14.44 7.29
CA LEU A 226 16.75 14.28 6.01
C LEU A 226 17.63 14.64 4.80
N LEU A 227 18.40 15.72 4.89
CA LEU A 227 19.07 16.33 3.74
C LEU A 227 20.59 16.14 3.74
N THR A 228 21.17 15.39 4.68
CA THR A 228 22.62 15.08 4.69
C THR A 228 22.85 13.58 4.76
N ASN A 229 24.05 13.15 4.38
CA ASN A 229 24.52 11.78 4.54
C ASN A 229 26.02 11.80 4.91
N ASN A 230 26.64 10.63 5.10
CA ASN A 230 28.04 10.53 5.51
C ASN A 230 29.04 11.13 4.49
N GLU A 231 28.62 11.32 3.25
CA GLU A 231 29.44 11.81 2.14
C GLU A 231 29.15 13.27 1.77
N ARG A 232 28.00 13.82 2.21
CA ARG A 232 27.52 15.13 1.76
C ARG A 232 26.67 15.87 2.80
N ASP A 233 26.96 17.16 2.98
CA ASP A 233 26.23 18.11 3.81
C ASP A 233 25.74 19.38 3.07
N PHE A 234 25.78 19.40 1.74
CA PHE A 234 25.39 20.55 0.90
C PHE A 234 24.30 20.22 -0.14
N LEU A 235 23.53 21.21 -0.57
CA LEU A 235 22.60 21.15 -1.70
C LEU A 235 23.20 21.84 -2.93
N LEU A 236 22.65 21.55 -4.10
CA LEU A 236 23.00 22.23 -5.34
C LEU A 236 22.15 23.50 -5.50
N GLY A 237 22.80 24.64 -5.65
CA GLY A 237 22.24 25.84 -6.25
C GLY A 237 22.56 25.90 -7.76
N HIS A 238 22.10 26.95 -8.42
CA HIS A 238 22.46 27.19 -9.81
C HIS A 238 23.97 27.44 -9.99
N SER A 239 24.45 27.19 -11.21
CA SER A 239 25.85 27.43 -11.58
C SER A 239 26.86 26.66 -10.74
N THR A 240 26.54 25.41 -10.38
CA THR A 240 27.38 24.50 -9.56
C THR A 240 27.66 24.98 -8.14
N LEU A 241 26.93 25.98 -7.66
CA LEU A 241 27.04 26.47 -6.29
C LEU A 241 26.64 25.37 -5.31
N GLN A 242 27.49 25.10 -4.32
CA GLN A 242 27.16 24.24 -3.21
C GLN A 242 26.66 25.08 -2.03
N VAL A 243 25.48 24.75 -1.51
CA VAL A 243 24.82 25.46 -0.42
C VAL A 243 24.77 24.56 0.80
N PRO A 244 25.46 24.87 1.91
CA PRO A 244 25.42 24.02 3.10
C PRO A 244 24.00 23.84 3.63
N VAL A 245 23.60 22.62 3.97
CA VAL A 245 22.26 22.32 4.51
C VAL A 245 22.00 23.10 5.81
N ALA A 246 23.05 23.35 6.60
CA ALA A 246 22.95 24.16 7.81
C ALA A 246 22.42 25.59 7.57
N SER A 247 22.59 26.14 6.36
CA SER A 247 22.07 27.48 5.99
C SER A 247 20.56 27.53 5.81
N LEU A 248 19.89 26.37 5.78
CA LEU A 248 18.43 26.26 5.71
C LEU A 248 17.78 26.19 7.10
N ALA A 249 18.56 26.19 8.19
CA ALA A 249 18.03 26.15 9.55
C ALA A 249 17.12 27.36 9.82
N GLY A 250 15.96 27.11 10.46
CA GLY A 250 14.98 28.15 10.77
C GLY A 250 14.07 28.56 9.60
N LYS A 251 14.22 27.97 8.41
CA LYS A 251 13.36 28.26 7.26
C LYS A 251 12.25 27.22 7.14
N THR A 252 11.10 27.63 6.60
CA THR A 252 10.11 26.68 6.09
C THR A 252 10.64 26.08 4.79
N ILE A 253 10.67 24.76 4.68
CA ILE A 253 11.26 24.05 3.53
C ILE A 253 10.21 23.24 2.78
N GLY A 254 10.09 23.44 1.47
CA GLY A 254 9.34 22.56 0.57
C GLY A 254 10.24 21.50 -0.06
N LEU A 255 10.01 20.22 0.21
CA LEU A 255 10.65 19.11 -0.50
C LEU A 255 9.81 18.75 -1.73
N PHE A 256 10.30 19.12 -2.92
CA PHE A 256 9.58 18.94 -4.18
C PHE A 256 10.07 17.70 -4.93
N PHE A 257 9.29 16.63 -4.89
CA PHE A 257 9.54 15.39 -5.61
C PHE A 257 8.96 15.48 -7.02
N SER A 258 9.81 15.45 -8.05
CA SER A 258 9.37 15.52 -9.44
C SER A 258 10.44 14.97 -10.39
N ALA A 259 10.12 14.92 -11.68
CA ALA A 259 11.06 14.57 -12.74
C ALA A 259 10.63 15.20 -14.06
N HIS A 260 11.56 15.36 -14.99
CA HIS A 260 11.31 15.90 -16.32
C HIS A 260 10.35 15.02 -17.14
N TRP A 261 10.45 13.70 -17.00
CA TRP A 261 9.56 12.75 -17.67
C TRP A 261 8.12 12.75 -17.11
N CYS A 262 7.90 13.37 -15.95
CA CYS A 262 6.59 13.46 -15.32
C CYS A 262 5.81 14.66 -15.88
N LEU A 263 4.94 14.42 -16.87
CA LEU A 263 4.12 15.48 -17.49
C LEU A 263 3.30 16.31 -16.47
N PRO A 264 2.61 15.70 -15.47
CA PRO A 264 1.94 16.49 -14.42
C PRO A 264 2.92 17.34 -13.60
N GLY A 265 4.15 16.85 -13.38
CA GLY A 265 5.25 17.58 -12.73
C GLY A 265 5.66 18.81 -13.51
N VAL A 266 5.96 18.62 -14.80
CA VAL A 266 6.35 19.71 -15.71
C VAL A 266 5.25 20.77 -15.82
N LYS A 267 3.96 20.37 -15.86
CA LYS A 267 2.83 21.31 -15.82
C LYS A 267 2.74 22.09 -14.50
N PHE A 268 3.00 21.44 -13.37
CA PHE A 268 2.88 22.04 -12.04
C PHE A 268 4.04 23.01 -11.71
N THR A 269 5.24 22.75 -12.22
CA THR A 269 6.45 23.52 -11.87
C THR A 269 6.33 25.03 -12.11
N PRO A 270 5.88 25.54 -13.28
CA PRO A 270 5.71 26.98 -13.49
C PRO A 270 4.79 27.66 -12.46
N LYS A 271 3.75 26.95 -12.02
CA LYS A 271 2.81 27.43 -10.98
C LYS A 271 3.51 27.51 -9.63
N LEU A 272 4.22 26.45 -9.23
CA LEU A 272 5.00 26.43 -7.98
C LEU A 272 6.08 27.53 -7.97
N VAL A 273 6.75 27.75 -9.10
CA VAL A 273 7.73 28.83 -9.29
C VAL A 273 7.10 30.21 -9.07
N SER A 274 5.90 30.45 -9.63
CA SER A 274 5.16 31.70 -9.42
C SER A 274 4.85 31.94 -7.94
N ILE A 275 4.31 30.92 -7.27
CA ILE A 275 3.92 30.98 -5.85
C ILE A 275 5.13 31.16 -4.95
N TYR A 276 6.22 30.42 -5.20
CA TYR A 276 7.49 30.57 -4.50
C TYR A 276 7.98 32.03 -4.56
N ARG A 277 8.01 32.64 -5.75
CA ARG A 277 8.46 34.03 -5.92
C ARG A 277 7.60 35.03 -5.14
N LYS A 278 6.27 34.86 -5.15
CA LYS A 278 5.37 35.71 -4.37
C LYS A 278 5.64 35.61 -2.87
N ILE A 279 5.77 34.38 -2.34
CA ILE A 279 6.10 34.16 -0.93
C ILE A 279 7.44 34.82 -0.60
N LYS A 280 8.49 34.62 -1.41
CA LYS A 280 9.80 35.26 -1.19
C LYS A 280 9.72 36.79 -1.20
N GLN A 281 8.91 37.38 -2.06
CA GLN A 281 8.70 38.83 -2.12
C GLN A 281 8.02 39.36 -0.85
N GLU A 282 7.00 38.68 -0.35
CA GLU A 282 6.32 39.05 0.90
C GLU A 282 7.23 38.92 2.12
N LEU A 283 8.04 37.86 2.17
CA LEU A 283 8.98 37.61 3.27
C LEU A 283 10.12 38.61 3.31
N ALA A 284 10.59 39.10 2.14
CA ALA A 284 11.59 40.16 2.07
C ALA A 284 11.16 41.46 2.76
N VAL A 285 9.84 41.68 2.94
CA VAL A 285 9.30 42.82 3.68
C VAL A 285 9.19 42.55 5.19
N LYS A 286 8.94 41.29 5.59
CA LYS A 286 8.70 40.91 6.99
C LYS A 286 9.97 40.58 7.78
N GLY A 287 11.04 40.14 7.12
CA GLY A 287 12.40 40.02 7.68
C GLY A 287 12.69 38.82 8.61
N ASP A 288 11.71 38.32 9.36
CA ASP A 288 11.93 37.29 10.41
C ASP A 288 11.67 35.84 9.96
N GLU A 289 11.18 35.65 8.74
CA GLU A 289 10.76 34.35 8.19
C GLU A 289 11.38 34.14 6.80
N ASP A 290 11.69 32.90 6.44
CA ASP A 290 12.16 32.55 5.10
C ASP A 290 11.54 31.24 4.59
N PHE A 291 11.48 31.11 3.27
CA PHE A 291 10.97 29.94 2.56
C PHE A 291 12.00 29.48 1.54
N GLU A 292 12.25 28.17 1.48
CA GLU A 292 13.09 27.58 0.45
C GLU A 292 12.49 26.27 -0.06
N ILE A 293 12.77 25.92 -1.33
CA ILE A 293 12.39 24.63 -1.90
C ILE A 293 13.65 23.82 -2.21
N VAL A 294 13.59 22.51 -1.96
CA VAL A 294 14.62 21.54 -2.35
C VAL A 294 14.00 20.56 -3.32
N PHE A 295 14.47 20.58 -4.57
CA PHE A 295 14.10 19.64 -5.61
C PHE A 295 14.75 18.27 -5.34
N ILE A 296 13.90 17.25 -5.35
CA ILE A 296 14.25 15.84 -5.19
C ILE A 296 13.86 15.16 -6.50
N SER A 297 14.86 14.93 -7.35
CA SER A 297 14.63 14.43 -8.70
C SER A 297 14.44 12.91 -8.73
N SER A 298 13.48 12.47 -9.53
CA SER A 298 13.33 11.07 -9.99
C SER A 298 13.77 10.90 -11.46
N ASP A 299 14.55 11.82 -12.01
CA ASP A 299 15.11 11.71 -13.35
C ASP A 299 16.10 10.54 -13.46
N TYR A 300 16.27 10.02 -14.68
CA TYR A 300 17.11 8.84 -14.91
C TYR A 300 18.56 9.19 -15.24
N ASP A 301 18.82 10.42 -15.68
CA ASP A 301 20.13 10.85 -16.16
C ASP A 301 20.40 12.33 -15.87
N GLN A 302 21.68 12.70 -15.83
CA GLN A 302 22.13 14.05 -15.47
C GLN A 302 21.64 15.12 -16.46
N THR A 303 21.47 14.78 -17.74
CA THR A 303 21.08 15.76 -18.77
C THR A 303 19.65 16.20 -18.58
N THR A 304 18.74 15.24 -18.35
CA THR A 304 17.32 15.53 -18.09
C THR A 304 17.13 16.24 -16.75
N PHE A 305 17.88 15.84 -15.72
CA PHE A 305 17.95 16.55 -14.45
C PHE A 305 18.36 18.03 -14.64
N ASP A 306 19.48 18.29 -15.30
CA ASP A 306 20.02 19.65 -15.47
C ASP A 306 19.06 20.53 -16.26
N LEU A 307 18.47 20.00 -17.35
CA LEU A 307 17.52 20.73 -18.18
C LEU A 307 16.29 21.17 -17.37
N TYR A 308 15.76 20.29 -16.54
CA TYR A 308 14.57 20.59 -15.76
C TYR A 308 14.88 21.48 -14.55
N PHE A 309 15.97 21.20 -13.84
CA PHE A 309 16.39 21.98 -12.68
C PHE A 309 16.69 23.45 -13.05
N GLN A 310 17.21 23.72 -14.25
CA GLN A 310 17.41 25.09 -14.76
C GLN A 310 16.14 25.94 -14.81
N THR A 311 14.95 25.33 -14.81
CA THR A 311 13.66 26.04 -14.83
C THR A 311 13.19 26.49 -13.43
N MET A 312 13.84 26.02 -12.37
CA MET A 312 13.40 26.16 -10.99
C MET A 312 14.31 27.13 -10.22
N PRO A 313 13.81 28.14 -9.48
CA PRO A 313 14.64 29.15 -8.82
C PRO A 313 15.17 28.74 -7.43
N TRP A 314 15.24 27.44 -7.13
CA TRP A 314 15.47 26.90 -5.79
C TRP A 314 16.59 25.85 -5.78
N LEU A 315 16.81 25.17 -4.65
CA LEU A 315 17.93 24.23 -4.48
C LEU A 315 17.55 22.81 -4.92
N ALA A 316 18.54 21.93 -5.10
CA ALA A 316 18.31 20.51 -5.38
C ALA A 316 19.23 19.59 -4.60
N LEU A 317 18.78 18.35 -4.35
CA LEU A 317 19.71 17.26 -4.08
C LEU A 317 20.41 16.84 -5.38
N PRO A 318 21.70 16.45 -5.32
CA PRO A 318 22.39 15.86 -6.47
C PRO A 318 21.65 14.63 -6.99
N LEU A 319 21.62 14.45 -8.31
CA LEU A 319 21.03 13.28 -8.93
C LEU A 319 21.72 12.00 -8.43
N GLY A 320 20.93 11.00 -8.04
CA GLY A 320 21.45 9.72 -7.54
C GLY A 320 21.92 9.73 -6.08
N ASP A 321 21.75 10.84 -5.35
CA ASP A 321 22.03 10.89 -3.90
C ASP A 321 21.24 9.81 -3.14
N LEU A 322 21.90 9.11 -2.23
CA LEU A 322 21.30 8.03 -1.43
C LEU A 322 20.09 8.50 -0.62
N ALA A 323 20.11 9.76 -0.16
CA ALA A 323 19.00 10.36 0.58
C ALA A 323 17.71 10.42 -0.24
N ILE A 324 17.77 10.45 -1.59
CA ILE A 324 16.56 10.51 -2.43
C ILE A 324 15.66 9.29 -2.19
N LYS A 325 16.24 8.09 -2.16
CA LYS A 325 15.50 6.85 -1.90
C LYS A 325 14.95 6.83 -0.47
N ASP A 326 15.77 7.24 0.49
CA ASP A 326 15.37 7.29 1.90
C ASP A 326 14.24 8.29 2.13
N LEU A 327 14.28 9.47 1.50
CA LEU A 327 13.23 10.49 1.56
C LEU A 327 11.94 10.02 0.90
N THR A 328 12.03 9.41 -0.28
CA THR A 328 10.88 8.85 -1.00
C THR A 328 10.15 7.82 -0.14
N LYS A 329 10.91 6.93 0.51
CA LYS A 329 10.37 5.93 1.44
C LYS A 329 9.83 6.56 2.73
N TYR A 330 10.60 7.44 3.36
CA TYR A 330 10.26 8.07 4.63
C TYR A 330 8.96 8.89 4.55
N PHE A 331 8.77 9.60 3.45
CA PHE A 331 7.55 10.35 3.23
C PHE A 331 6.41 9.55 2.60
N ASP A 332 6.63 8.27 2.25
CA ASP A 332 5.68 7.42 1.51
C ASP A 332 5.20 8.08 0.21
N ILE A 333 6.16 8.53 -0.61
CA ILE A 333 5.88 9.19 -1.89
C ILE A 333 5.49 8.12 -2.92
N ARG A 334 4.18 7.92 -3.09
CA ARG A 334 3.59 6.93 -4.02
C ARG A 334 3.48 7.44 -5.46
N GLY A 335 3.65 8.74 -5.67
CA GLY A 335 3.53 9.35 -6.99
C GLY A 335 4.11 10.75 -7.04
N ILE A 336 4.54 11.15 -8.24
CA ILE A 336 5.06 12.49 -8.52
C ILE A 336 4.14 13.24 -9.50
N PRO A 337 4.06 14.58 -9.42
CA PRO A 337 4.78 15.44 -8.49
C PRO A 337 4.15 15.43 -7.08
N SER A 338 5.00 15.52 -6.06
CA SER A 338 4.62 15.66 -4.65
C SER A 338 5.41 16.78 -3.99
N LEU A 339 4.81 17.45 -3.01
CA LEU A 339 5.45 18.54 -2.25
C LEU A 339 5.17 18.34 -0.77
N VAL A 340 6.23 18.06 0.00
CA VAL A 340 6.19 17.94 1.46
C VAL A 340 6.67 19.24 2.07
N ILE A 341 5.99 19.76 3.09
CA ILE A 341 6.39 20.98 3.80
C ILE A 341 6.99 20.61 5.15
N LEU A 342 8.17 21.14 5.42
CA LEU A 342 8.84 21.14 6.71
C LEU A 342 8.79 22.53 7.33
N GLY A 343 8.60 22.60 8.64
CA GLY A 343 8.61 23.84 9.40
C GLY A 343 10.04 24.33 9.67
N PRO A 344 10.17 25.55 10.23
CA PRO A 344 11.45 26.13 10.68
C PRO A 344 12.26 25.24 11.64
N ASP A 345 11.58 24.38 12.39
CA ASP A 345 12.15 23.41 13.33
C ASP A 345 12.65 22.12 12.65
N GLY A 346 12.50 22.00 11.33
CA GLY A 346 12.84 20.81 10.54
C GLY A 346 11.84 19.67 10.68
N LYS A 347 10.71 19.86 11.38
CA LYS A 347 9.63 18.86 11.50
C LYS A 347 8.69 18.94 10.31
N THR A 348 8.04 17.83 9.99
CA THR A 348 7.06 17.79 8.91
C THR A 348 5.78 18.47 9.34
N VAL A 349 5.38 19.48 8.57
CA VAL A 349 4.12 20.20 8.75
C VAL A 349 3.01 19.51 7.95
N THR A 350 3.28 19.17 6.68
CA THR A 350 2.32 18.42 5.88
C THR A 350 2.99 17.67 4.73
N LYS A 351 2.43 16.51 4.36
CA LYS A 351 2.80 15.81 3.12
C LYS A 351 1.94 16.24 1.92
N GLN A 352 0.91 17.06 2.15
CA GLN A 352 -0.07 17.50 1.16
C GLN A 352 0.23 18.91 0.61
N GLY A 353 1.49 19.34 0.64
CA GLY A 353 1.89 20.70 0.23
C GLY A 353 1.45 21.03 -1.20
N ARG A 354 1.47 20.07 -2.12
CA ARG A 354 0.99 20.28 -3.51
C ARG A 354 -0.49 20.65 -3.54
N ASN A 355 -1.32 19.97 -2.75
CA ASN A 355 -2.75 20.24 -2.66
C ASN A 355 -2.99 21.63 -2.07
N LEU A 356 -2.30 21.98 -0.99
CA LEU A 356 -2.43 23.28 -0.33
C LEU A 356 -2.02 24.43 -1.26
N VAL A 357 -0.93 24.27 -2.01
CA VAL A 357 -0.47 25.25 -3.02
C VAL A 357 -1.48 25.36 -4.17
N ASN A 358 -2.11 24.27 -4.59
CA ASN A 358 -3.12 24.30 -5.64
C ASN A 358 -4.41 25.01 -5.21
N LEU A 359 -4.84 24.76 -3.97
CA LEU A 359 -6.06 25.33 -3.40
C LEU A 359 -5.88 26.80 -3.01
N TYR A 360 -4.87 27.07 -2.19
CA TYR A 360 -4.70 28.35 -1.50
C TYR A 360 -3.59 29.24 -2.09
N GLN A 361 -2.80 28.73 -3.04
CA GLN A 361 -1.68 29.45 -3.66
C GLN A 361 -0.67 29.97 -2.62
N GLU A 362 -0.16 31.19 -2.75
CA GLU A 362 0.74 31.82 -1.76
C GLU A 362 0.10 31.94 -0.37
N ASN A 363 -1.23 32.01 -0.28
CA ASN A 363 -1.92 32.15 1.01
C ASN A 363 -1.74 30.92 1.89
N ALA A 364 -1.40 29.76 1.32
CA ALA A 364 -1.11 28.55 2.06
C ALA A 364 0.03 28.76 3.07
N TYR A 365 1.00 29.63 2.78
CA TYR A 365 2.12 29.94 3.66
C TYR A 365 1.63 30.53 5.01
N PRO A 366 2.19 30.14 6.17
CA PRO A 366 3.35 29.24 6.39
C PRO A 366 3.00 27.74 6.48
N PHE A 367 1.86 27.33 5.93
CA PHE A 367 1.36 25.94 5.90
C PHE A 367 1.03 25.33 7.25
N THR A 368 1.04 26.12 8.33
CA THR A 368 0.70 25.66 9.68
C THR A 368 -0.76 25.25 9.77
N GLU A 369 -1.07 24.29 10.66
CA GLU A 369 -2.45 23.84 10.90
C GLU A 369 -3.40 25.02 11.18
N ALA A 370 -2.95 26.00 11.98
CA ALA A 370 -3.75 27.19 12.28
C ALA A 370 -4.04 28.05 11.05
N ARG A 371 -3.08 28.18 10.12
CA ARG A 371 -3.26 28.93 8.86
C ARG A 371 -4.21 28.18 7.94
N ILE A 372 -4.01 26.87 7.77
CA ILE A 372 -4.85 26.06 6.90
C ILE A 372 -6.29 26.01 7.44
N GLY A 373 -6.48 25.78 8.74
CA GLY A 373 -7.80 25.80 9.37
C GLY A 373 -8.48 27.18 9.38
N LEU A 374 -7.74 28.28 9.18
CA LEU A 374 -8.35 29.58 8.89
C LEU A 374 -8.86 29.66 7.45
N LEU A 375 -8.06 29.21 6.48
CA LEU A 375 -8.42 29.24 5.06
C LEU A 375 -9.61 28.33 4.75
N GLU A 376 -9.66 27.16 5.38
CA GLU A 376 -10.80 26.23 5.29
C GLU A 376 -12.10 26.90 5.79
N ARG A 377 -12.06 27.56 6.95
CA ARG A 377 -13.22 28.29 7.49
C ARG A 377 -13.66 29.43 6.57
N LEU A 378 -12.72 30.17 5.99
CA LEU A 378 -13.05 31.23 5.03
C LEU A 378 -13.69 30.65 3.77
N MET A 379 -13.20 29.51 3.26
CA MET A 379 -13.83 28.81 2.15
C MET A 379 -15.25 28.33 2.49
N ASP A 380 -15.48 27.81 3.70
CA ASP A 380 -16.81 27.40 4.16
C ASP A 380 -17.79 28.59 4.24
N GLU A 381 -17.32 29.73 4.75
CA GLU A 381 -18.11 30.97 4.81
C GLU A 381 -18.42 31.52 3.41
N GLU A 382 -17.46 31.49 2.48
CA GLU A 382 -17.67 31.85 1.08
C GLU A 382 -18.68 30.91 0.40
N ALA A 383 -18.57 29.60 0.65
CA ALA A 383 -19.44 28.59 0.06
C ALA A 383 -20.92 28.74 0.48
N GLN A 384 -21.19 29.25 1.68
CA GLN A 384 -22.56 29.56 2.13
C GLN A 384 -23.25 30.61 1.24
N ASN A 385 -22.48 31.45 0.55
CA ASN A 385 -22.99 32.48 -0.35
C ASN A 385 -23.09 32.02 -1.81
N LEU A 386 -22.66 30.79 -2.13
CA LEU A 386 -22.73 30.25 -3.48
C LEU A 386 -24.11 29.62 -3.77
N PRO A 387 -24.59 29.69 -5.03
CA PRO A 387 -25.80 28.98 -5.45
C PRO A 387 -25.70 27.47 -5.20
N LYS A 388 -26.77 26.84 -4.71
CA LYS A 388 -26.80 25.38 -4.48
C LYS A 388 -26.65 24.56 -5.76
N SER A 389 -26.94 25.16 -6.91
CA SER A 389 -26.75 24.55 -8.22
C SER A 389 -26.31 25.58 -9.25
N ALA A 390 -25.65 25.13 -10.31
CA ALA A 390 -25.19 25.97 -11.41
C ALA A 390 -25.15 25.21 -12.74
N HIS A 391 -25.31 25.94 -13.84
CA HIS A 391 -25.09 25.43 -15.19
C HIS A 391 -23.71 25.89 -15.69
N HIS A 392 -22.91 24.95 -16.20
CA HIS A 392 -21.57 25.21 -16.69
C HIS A 392 -21.54 25.16 -18.23
N SER A 393 -21.00 26.16 -18.92
CA SER A 393 -21.04 26.23 -20.39
C SER A 393 -20.42 25.02 -21.13
N GLY A 394 -19.44 24.36 -20.52
CA GLY A 394 -18.80 23.14 -21.00
C GLY A 394 -19.49 21.82 -20.60
N HIS A 395 -20.63 21.85 -19.90
CA HIS A 395 -21.33 20.66 -19.44
C HIS A 395 -22.86 20.81 -19.52
N ARG A 396 -23.58 19.74 -19.87
CA ARG A 396 -25.03 19.83 -20.14
C ARG A 396 -25.92 19.68 -18.91
N HIS A 397 -25.50 18.88 -17.93
CA HIS A 397 -26.29 18.64 -16.73
C HIS A 397 -26.11 19.78 -15.73
N GLU A 398 -27.13 19.98 -14.89
CA GLU A 398 -27.04 20.87 -13.74
C GLU A 398 -25.99 20.32 -12.75
N LEU A 399 -25.10 21.19 -12.28
CA LEU A 399 -24.10 20.85 -11.29
C LEU A 399 -24.60 21.25 -9.91
N MET A 400 -24.45 20.36 -8.94
CA MET A 400 -24.78 20.61 -7.54
C MET A 400 -23.55 21.07 -6.77
N LEU A 401 -23.72 22.05 -5.90
CA LEU A 401 -22.67 22.45 -4.97
C LEU A 401 -22.48 21.33 -3.93
N VAL A 402 -21.28 20.77 -3.91
CA VAL A 402 -20.86 19.69 -3.02
C VAL A 402 -19.67 20.14 -2.18
N SER A 403 -19.48 19.44 -1.07
CA SER A 403 -18.38 19.56 -0.11
C SER A 403 -17.68 18.20 0.00
N GLU A 404 -16.56 18.15 0.71
CA GLU A 404 -15.77 16.92 0.88
C GLU A 404 -16.61 15.72 1.38
N GLY A 405 -17.65 15.94 2.19
CA GLY A 405 -18.48 14.87 2.73
C GLY A 405 -19.55 14.29 1.78
N ASN A 406 -19.85 14.94 0.64
CA ASN A 406 -20.97 14.52 -0.23
C ASN A 406 -20.69 14.62 -1.74
N GLY A 407 -19.45 14.87 -2.15
CA GLY A 407 -19.08 14.89 -3.57
C GLY A 407 -17.78 15.61 -3.92
N GLY A 408 -17.26 16.46 -3.03
CA GLY A 408 -16.08 17.32 -3.22
C GLY A 408 -14.78 16.81 -2.58
N GLY A 409 -14.53 15.50 -2.66
CA GLY A 409 -13.26 14.90 -2.24
C GLY A 409 -12.08 15.37 -3.11
N PRO A 410 -10.95 14.67 -3.17
CA PRO A 410 -9.92 14.97 -4.17
C PRO A 410 -10.45 14.76 -5.60
N PHE A 411 -10.44 15.80 -6.44
CA PHE A 411 -10.90 15.73 -7.83
C PHE A 411 -9.95 16.47 -8.79
N ILE A 412 -10.07 16.20 -10.09
CA ILE A 412 -9.44 16.99 -11.15
C ILE A 412 -10.54 17.83 -11.80
N CYS A 413 -10.40 19.15 -11.75
CA CYS A 413 -11.37 20.07 -12.30
C CYS A 413 -11.44 19.92 -13.82
N CYS A 414 -12.63 19.63 -14.33
CA CYS A 414 -12.87 19.38 -15.74
C CYS A 414 -12.77 20.63 -16.64
N ASP A 415 -12.71 21.84 -16.06
CA ASP A 415 -12.52 23.09 -16.81
C ASP A 415 -11.04 23.49 -16.95
N CYS A 416 -10.27 23.36 -15.87
CA CYS A 416 -8.89 23.84 -15.82
C CYS A 416 -7.83 22.76 -15.73
N ASP A 417 -8.20 21.47 -15.63
CA ASP A 417 -7.28 20.32 -15.49
C ASP A 417 -6.41 20.38 -14.22
N GLU A 418 -6.84 21.17 -13.23
CA GLU A 418 -6.14 21.35 -11.96
C GLU A 418 -6.81 20.58 -10.83
N GLN A 419 -6.01 20.10 -9.90
CA GLN A 419 -6.50 19.38 -8.73
C GLN A 419 -7.34 20.30 -7.82
N GLY A 420 -8.47 19.80 -7.36
CA GLY A 420 -9.37 20.42 -6.38
C GLY A 420 -9.66 19.51 -5.21
N SER A 421 -10.23 20.08 -4.16
CA SER A 421 -10.72 19.42 -2.95
C SER A 421 -11.57 20.40 -2.15
N GLY A 422 -12.53 19.89 -1.38
CA GLY A 422 -13.44 20.68 -0.56
C GLY A 422 -14.69 21.07 -1.35
N TRP A 423 -14.92 22.36 -1.52
CA TRP A 423 -16.11 22.85 -2.23
C TRP A 423 -15.95 22.78 -3.75
N ALA A 424 -16.93 22.17 -4.42
CA ALA A 424 -16.94 21.98 -5.87
C ALA A 424 -18.38 21.99 -6.42
N TYR A 425 -18.51 22.16 -7.73
CA TYR A 425 -19.75 21.88 -8.43
C TYR A 425 -19.63 20.55 -9.17
N GLN A 426 -20.49 19.60 -8.82
CA GLN A 426 -20.46 18.22 -9.32
C GLN A 426 -21.79 17.83 -9.97
N CYS A 427 -21.70 17.20 -11.13
CA CYS A 427 -22.81 16.50 -11.76
C CYS A 427 -22.94 15.10 -11.15
N ILE A 428 -24.04 14.85 -10.44
CA ILE A 428 -24.29 13.54 -9.80
C ILE A 428 -24.52 12.44 -10.85
N GLU A 429 -25.01 12.80 -12.05
CA GLU A 429 -25.33 11.82 -13.10
C GLU A 429 -24.08 11.24 -13.76
N CYS A 430 -23.03 12.04 -13.96
CA CYS A 430 -21.86 11.62 -14.73
C CYS A 430 -20.50 11.92 -14.08
N GLY A 431 -20.48 12.46 -12.86
CA GLY A 431 -19.24 12.77 -12.13
C GLY A 431 -18.44 13.94 -12.69
N TYR A 432 -19.04 14.79 -13.54
CA TYR A 432 -18.37 16.01 -14.03
C TYR A 432 -18.19 16.99 -12.88
N GLU A 433 -16.95 17.37 -12.59
CA GLU A 433 -16.63 18.16 -11.39
C GLU A 433 -15.71 19.33 -11.71
N VAL A 434 -16.03 20.50 -11.17
CA VAL A 434 -15.26 21.74 -11.37
C VAL A 434 -15.12 22.51 -10.06
N HIS A 435 -14.03 23.28 -9.93
CA HIS A 435 -13.88 24.23 -8.82
C HIS A 435 -15.04 25.24 -8.82
N THR A 436 -15.39 25.76 -7.64
CA THR A 436 -16.40 26.83 -7.48
C THR A 436 -16.12 28.05 -8.36
N LYS A 437 -14.83 28.42 -8.50
CA LYS A 437 -14.37 29.52 -9.37
C LYS A 437 -14.33 29.19 -10.87
N CYS A 438 -14.42 27.92 -11.25
CA CYS A 438 -14.36 27.46 -12.64
C CYS A 438 -15.75 27.37 -13.29
N VAL A 439 -16.82 27.69 -12.56
CA VAL A 439 -18.16 27.72 -13.13
C VAL A 439 -18.32 28.88 -14.10
N ARG A 440 -18.41 28.55 -15.38
CA ARG A 440 -18.75 29.50 -16.45
C ARG A 440 -20.25 29.47 -16.69
N ILE A 441 -20.95 30.44 -16.10
CA ILE A 441 -22.41 30.55 -16.19
C ILE A 441 -22.82 30.77 -17.65
N VAL A 442 -23.77 29.97 -18.14
CA VAL A 442 -24.44 30.22 -19.43
C VAL A 442 -25.23 31.51 -19.30
N GLY A 443 -24.84 32.56 -20.03
CA GLY A 443 -25.58 33.81 -20.05
C GLY A 443 -27.02 33.58 -20.50
N ASN A 444 -27.97 34.17 -19.77
CA ASN A 444 -29.37 34.24 -20.18
C ASN A 444 -29.46 35.10 -21.46
N GLU A 445 -29.32 34.48 -22.63
CA GLU A 445 -29.98 34.95 -23.84
C GLU A 445 -31.07 33.94 -24.21
N LEU A 446 -32.30 34.35 -23.89
CA LEU A 446 -33.50 33.86 -24.52
C LEU A 446 -33.32 33.89 -26.04
N VAL A 447 -33.36 32.73 -26.68
CA VAL A 447 -33.95 32.61 -28.02
C VAL A 447 -35.05 31.56 -27.93
N ILE A 448 -36.23 32.05 -27.57
CA ILE A 448 -37.47 31.52 -28.12
C ILE A 448 -37.38 31.78 -29.62
N GLU A 449 -37.44 30.73 -30.44
CA GLU A 449 -38.32 30.69 -31.61
C GLU A 449 -38.31 29.31 -32.30
N SER A 450 -39.52 28.72 -32.29
CA SER A 450 -40.15 27.72 -33.17
C SER A 450 -39.43 26.42 -33.52
#